data_AF-A0A160DU63-F1
#
_entry.id   AF-A0A160DU63-F1
#
_cell.length_a   1.000
_cell.length_b   1.000
_cell.length_c   1.000
_cell.angle_alpha   90.00
_cell.angle_beta   90.00
_cell.angle_gamma   90.00
#
_symmetry.space_group_name_H-M   'P 1'
#
loop_
_entity.id
_entity.type
_entity.pdbx_description
1 polymer ?
#
loop_
_entity_poly.entity_id
_entity_poly.type
_entity_poly.pdbx_seq_one_letter_code
_entity_poly.pdbx_strand_id
1 'polypeptide(L)'
;MKLQSFLSVLVGSLLLHGCASRSADRAADARPVAEPVASAAPAEGRMQGYVVLRRYQDRFKVDGREVVRDAEYGWDYARGMTVLKMFDTDGRLVSEEDRPGESLRLTEAENARAEVLVRTHPQLADILNQPGDTKIWIGGFILREPDDPYCKPGSRCVHVIASKDNGDTPVAHAIVDLMRDRVVYPFYHQQAGNPSGKRSEKSS
;
A
#
# COMPACT_ATOMS: atom_id res chain seq x y z
N MET A 1 16.52 32.60 56.07
CA MET A 1 17.71 32.70 56.96
C MET A 1 18.44 31.36 56.97
N LYS A 2 19.78 31.41 56.90
CA LYS A 2 20.80 30.33 56.81
C LYS A 2 20.95 29.66 55.43
N LEU A 3 21.93 30.05 54.60
CA LEU A 3 23.41 29.88 54.60
C LEU A 3 23.91 28.48 54.22
N GLN A 4 24.84 28.50 53.23
CA GLN A 4 26.02 27.64 53.05
C GLN A 4 25.79 26.20 52.54
N SER A 5 26.60 25.60 51.67
CA SER A 5 27.97 25.92 51.20
C SER A 5 28.27 25.27 49.84
N PHE A 6 29.28 25.85 49.19
CA PHE A 6 30.01 25.38 48.02
C PHE A 6 30.60 23.97 48.19
N LEU A 7 30.66 23.19 47.09
CA LEU A 7 31.81 22.34 46.82
C LEU A 7 32.05 22.19 45.31
N SER A 8 33.32 22.36 44.96
CA SER A 8 33.88 22.42 43.62
C SER A 8 34.39 21.05 43.15
N VAL A 9 34.69 20.99 41.84
CA VAL A 9 35.68 20.11 41.18
C VAL A 9 35.24 18.67 40.84
N LEU A 10 35.09 18.36 39.55
CA LEU A 10 36.13 17.65 38.79
C LEU A 10 35.84 17.66 37.28
N VAL A 11 36.81 18.18 36.54
CA VAL A 11 37.01 17.99 35.10
C VAL A 11 37.34 16.52 34.88
N GLY A 12 36.50 15.82 34.12
CA GLY A 12 36.74 14.45 33.68
C GLY A 12 36.68 14.37 32.15
N SER A 13 37.78 14.75 31.49
CA SER A 13 38.00 14.44 30.08
C SER A 13 38.27 12.93 29.95
N LEU A 14 37.30 12.16 29.46
CA LEU A 14 37.51 10.80 28.98
C LEU A 14 37.30 10.76 27.47
N LEU A 15 38.43 10.78 26.78
CA LEU A 15 38.61 10.40 25.38
C LEU A 15 38.33 8.90 25.24
N LEU A 16 37.15 8.55 24.73
CA LEU A 16 36.89 7.21 24.21
C LEU A 16 36.77 7.27 22.69
N HIS A 17 37.94 7.06 22.07
CA HIS A 17 38.19 6.20 20.91
C HIS A 17 36.99 5.94 19.99
N GLY A 18 37.10 6.49 18.79
CA GLY A 18 36.14 6.33 17.71
C GLY A 18 35.89 4.87 17.35
N CYS A 19 34.63 4.47 17.44
CA CYS A 19 34.09 3.57 16.45
C CYS A 19 33.95 4.38 15.16
N ALA A 20 34.95 4.27 14.29
CA ALA A 20 34.78 4.61 12.89
C ALA A 20 33.69 3.69 12.32
N SER A 21 32.44 4.13 12.43
CA SER A 21 31.34 3.55 11.67
C SER A 21 31.69 3.73 10.21
N ARG A 22 32.15 2.64 9.57
CA ARG A 22 32.23 2.53 8.11
C ARG A 22 30.80 2.63 7.58
N SER A 23 30.31 3.86 7.45
CA SER A 23 29.15 4.23 6.64
C SER A 23 29.64 4.56 5.23
N ALA A 24 30.33 3.61 4.60
CA ALA A 24 30.70 3.68 3.21
C ALA A 24 30.28 2.35 2.56
N ASP A 25 29.64 2.46 1.40
CA ASP A 25 29.35 1.37 0.45
C ASP A 25 28.08 0.55 0.67
N ARG A 26 26.95 1.21 0.94
CA ARG A 26 25.64 0.71 0.50
C ARG A 26 24.79 1.75 -0.23
N ALA A 27 25.45 2.71 -0.85
CA ALA A 27 24.81 3.52 -1.87
C ALA A 27 25.07 2.87 -3.24
N ALA A 28 23.99 2.76 -4.01
CA ALA A 28 24.00 2.65 -5.46
C ALA A 28 24.43 1.31 -6.07
N ASP A 29 23.64 0.28 -5.80
CA ASP A 29 23.25 -0.65 -6.88
C ASP A 29 21.72 -0.54 -7.08
N ALA A 30 21.23 0.71 -7.06
CA ALA A 30 19.87 1.02 -7.46
C ALA A 30 19.83 0.87 -8.98
N ARG A 31 19.57 -0.36 -9.45
CA ARG A 31 19.19 -0.59 -10.85
C ARG A 31 18.11 0.43 -11.19
N PRO A 32 18.25 1.16 -12.32
CA PRO A 32 17.21 2.09 -12.74
C PRO A 32 15.89 1.34 -12.76
N VAL A 33 14.94 1.77 -11.93
CA VAL A 33 13.62 1.17 -11.92
C VAL A 33 13.00 1.53 -13.26
N ALA A 34 12.80 0.52 -14.10
CA ALA A 34 12.19 0.72 -15.40
C ALA A 34 10.85 1.44 -15.22
N GLU A 35 10.59 2.44 -16.06
CA GLU A 35 9.31 3.14 -16.06
C GLU A 35 8.17 2.12 -16.25
N PRO A 36 7.05 2.24 -15.52
CA PRO A 36 5.96 1.29 -15.64
C PRO A 36 5.35 1.39 -17.04
N VAL A 37 5.12 0.24 -17.66
CA VAL A 37 4.41 0.15 -18.93
C VAL A 37 2.93 0.41 -18.67
N ALA A 38 2.31 1.28 -19.48
CA ALA A 38 0.89 1.56 -19.36
C ALA A 38 0.05 0.33 -19.76
N SER A 39 -0.95 0.01 -18.95
CA SER A 39 -2.01 -0.93 -19.35
C SER A 39 -2.90 -0.30 -20.44
N ALA A 40 -3.56 -1.13 -21.25
CA ALA A 40 -4.57 -0.66 -22.22
C ALA A 40 -5.95 -0.38 -21.58
N ALA A 41 -5.99 -0.12 -20.26
CA ALA A 41 -7.23 0.13 -19.54
C ALA A 41 -7.82 1.51 -19.93
N PRO A 42 -9.14 1.63 -20.15
CA PRO A 42 -9.75 2.92 -20.45
C PRO A 42 -9.63 3.92 -19.30
N ALA A 43 -9.33 5.18 -19.60
CA ALA A 43 -9.00 6.20 -18.60
C ALA A 43 -10.22 6.64 -17.75
N GLU A 44 -11.43 6.52 -18.30
CA GLU A 44 -12.69 6.84 -17.63
C GLU A 44 -12.95 6.00 -16.37
N GLY A 45 -12.31 4.82 -16.26
CA GLY A 45 -12.41 3.96 -15.08
C GLY A 45 -11.44 4.31 -13.96
N ARG A 46 -10.63 5.37 -14.09
CA ARG A 46 -9.65 5.78 -13.09
C ARG A 46 -10.34 6.24 -11.80
N MET A 47 -9.81 5.77 -10.66
CA MET A 47 -10.27 6.19 -9.33
C MET A 47 -9.96 7.66 -9.07
N GLN A 48 -10.95 8.41 -8.57
CA GLN A 48 -10.86 9.85 -8.33
C GLN A 48 -11.68 10.26 -7.10
N GLY A 49 -11.32 11.39 -6.51
CA GLY A 49 -12.04 11.98 -5.37
C GLY A 49 -12.03 11.08 -4.13
N TYR A 50 -13.07 11.23 -3.31
CA TYR A 50 -13.25 10.44 -2.09
C TYR A 50 -14.07 9.18 -2.38
N VAL A 51 -13.44 8.02 -2.24
CA VAL A 51 -14.07 6.71 -2.43
C VAL A 51 -14.43 6.15 -1.06
N VAL A 52 -15.74 6.08 -0.78
CA VAL A 52 -16.28 5.54 0.47
C VAL A 52 -16.08 4.03 0.52
N LEU A 53 -15.43 3.54 1.58
CA LEU A 53 -15.34 2.11 1.88
C LEU A 53 -16.52 1.65 2.73
N ARG A 54 -16.87 2.44 3.74
CA ARG A 54 -17.90 2.08 4.71
C ARG A 54 -18.58 3.32 5.25
N ARG A 55 -19.91 3.25 5.36
CA ARG A 55 -20.72 4.16 6.17
C ARG A 55 -21.39 3.37 7.29
N TYR A 56 -21.40 3.91 8.49
CA TYR A 56 -22.09 3.31 9.63
C TYR A 56 -22.53 4.36 10.62
N GLN A 57 -23.57 4.06 11.39
CA GLN A 57 -24.06 4.92 12.45
C GLN A 57 -23.54 4.42 13.79
N ASP A 58 -23.08 5.31 14.66
CA ASP A 58 -22.60 4.97 16.00
C ASP A 58 -22.95 6.07 17.02
N ARG A 59 -22.83 5.75 18.31
CA ARG A 59 -23.11 6.62 19.45
C ARG A 59 -21.79 7.12 20.04
N PHE A 60 -21.56 8.42 19.94
CA PHE A 60 -20.35 9.08 20.41
C PHE A 60 -20.64 9.91 21.66
N LYS A 61 -19.66 10.03 22.55
CA LYS A 61 -19.73 11.00 23.66
C LYS A 61 -19.14 12.33 23.22
N VAL A 62 -19.97 13.36 23.18
CA VAL A 62 -19.57 14.75 22.88
C VAL A 62 -20.05 15.61 24.04
N ASP A 63 -19.12 16.34 24.68
CA ASP A 63 -19.40 17.18 25.86
C ASP A 63 -20.17 16.45 26.97
N GLY A 64 -19.81 15.19 27.21
CA GLY A 64 -20.44 14.33 28.22
C GLY A 64 -21.83 13.79 27.85
N ARG A 65 -22.35 14.11 26.66
CA ARG A 65 -23.64 13.61 26.16
C ARG A 65 -23.43 12.58 25.07
N GLU A 66 -24.29 11.56 25.05
CA GLU A 66 -24.32 10.60 23.96
C GLU A 66 -25.08 11.19 22.77
N VAL A 67 -24.43 11.20 21.61
CA VAL A 67 -25.00 11.69 20.36
C VAL A 67 -24.83 10.65 19.27
N VAL A 68 -25.87 10.46 18.47
CA VAL A 68 -25.82 9.60 17.29
C VAL A 68 -25.13 10.38 16.16
N ARG A 69 -24.21 9.72 15.46
CA ARG A 69 -23.52 10.26 14.28
C ARG A 69 -23.39 9.20 13.21
N ASP A 70 -23.38 9.66 11.96
CA ASP A 70 -22.93 8.85 10.84
C ASP A 70 -21.43 9.03 10.64
N ALA A 71 -20.72 7.93 10.52
CA ALA A 71 -19.30 7.88 10.20
C ALA A 71 -19.12 7.32 8.78
N GLU A 72 -18.37 8.03 7.94
CA GLU A 72 -17.90 7.54 6.65
C GLU A 72 -16.39 7.41 6.66
N TYR A 73 -15.93 6.24 6.26
CA TYR A 73 -14.53 5.90 6.11
C TYR A 73 -14.22 5.64 4.64
N GLY A 74 -13.17 6.26 4.11
CA GLY A 74 -12.84 6.15 2.71
C GLY A 74 -11.43 6.60 2.39
N TRP A 75 -11.03 6.35 1.15
CA TRP A 75 -9.75 6.80 0.61
C TRP A 75 -9.96 8.04 -0.25
N ASP A 76 -9.20 9.09 0.01
CA ASP A 76 -9.18 10.29 -0.82
C ASP A 76 -8.05 10.20 -1.84
N TYR A 77 -8.42 10.01 -3.11
CA TYR A 77 -7.49 9.89 -4.24
C TYR A 77 -6.82 11.21 -4.64
N ALA A 78 -7.33 12.37 -4.19
CA ALA A 78 -6.64 13.64 -4.39
C ALA A 78 -5.57 13.87 -3.31
N ARG A 79 -5.85 13.47 -2.07
CA ARG A 79 -4.93 13.61 -0.93
C ARG A 79 -3.96 12.44 -0.75
N GLY A 80 -4.29 11.26 -1.28
CA GLY A 80 -3.51 10.03 -1.10
C GLY A 80 -3.57 9.48 0.32
N MET A 81 -4.69 9.62 1.00
CA MET A 81 -4.81 9.14 2.38
C MET A 81 -6.21 8.69 2.73
N THR A 82 -6.31 7.96 3.82
CA THR A 82 -7.58 7.62 4.46
C THR A 82 -8.14 8.85 5.17
N VAL A 83 -9.44 9.03 5.06
CA VAL A 83 -10.18 10.14 5.68
C VAL A 83 -11.40 9.57 6.40
N LEU A 84 -11.61 10.02 7.63
CA LEU A 84 -12.84 9.77 8.38
C LEU A 84 -13.69 11.05 8.35
N LYS A 85 -14.94 10.94 7.87
CA LYS A 85 -15.92 12.01 7.90
C LYS A 85 -17.03 11.66 8.87
N MET A 86 -17.42 12.61 9.72
CA MET A 86 -18.49 12.46 10.68
C MET A 86 -19.62 13.44 10.35
N PHE A 87 -20.84 12.93 10.29
CA PHE A 87 -22.04 13.71 10.01
C PHE A 87 -23.00 13.64 11.19
N ASP A 88 -23.77 14.72 11.40
CA ASP A 88 -24.94 14.68 12.27
C ASP A 88 -26.10 13.92 11.60
N THR A 89 -27.20 13.78 12.33
CA THR A 89 -28.39 13.06 11.88
C THR A 89 -29.13 13.77 10.73
N ASP A 90 -28.84 15.04 10.49
CA ASP A 90 -29.38 15.81 9.36
C ASP A 90 -28.45 15.70 8.13
N GLY A 91 -27.38 14.90 8.22
CA GLY A 91 -26.40 14.70 7.15
C GLY A 91 -25.40 15.84 7.00
N ARG A 92 -25.31 16.77 7.95
CA ARG A 92 -24.34 17.88 7.90
C ARG A 92 -23.00 17.37 8.40
N LEU A 93 -21.93 17.71 7.68
CA LEU A 93 -20.57 17.37 8.10
C LEU A 93 -20.24 18.12 9.39
N VAL A 94 -19.89 17.36 10.43
CA VAL A 94 -19.51 17.88 11.76
C VAL A 94 -18.00 17.86 11.93
N SER A 95 -17.32 16.83 11.42
CA SER A 95 -15.86 16.76 11.45
C SER A 95 -15.30 15.94 10.28
N GLU A 96 -14.05 16.24 9.94
CA GLU A 96 -13.24 15.48 9.00
C GLU A 96 -11.85 15.29 9.61
N GLU A 97 -11.32 14.07 9.57
CA GLU A 97 -10.03 13.70 10.13
C GLU A 97 -9.19 12.95 9.09
N ASP A 98 -7.98 13.46 8.82
CA ASP A 98 -6.97 12.80 8.01
C ASP A 98 -6.31 11.67 8.81
N ARG A 99 -6.25 10.47 8.22
CA ARG A 99 -5.64 9.28 8.85
C ARG A 99 -4.52 8.72 7.97
N PRO A 100 -3.37 9.42 7.88
CA PRO A 100 -2.28 9.01 7.02
C PRO A 100 -1.71 7.64 7.43
N GLY A 101 -1.41 6.80 6.44
CA GLY A 101 -0.84 5.47 6.66
C GLY A 101 -1.85 4.40 7.07
N GLU A 102 -3.07 4.77 7.47
CA GLU A 102 -4.13 3.80 7.74
C GLU A 102 -4.51 3.06 6.45
N SER A 103 -4.49 1.72 6.51
CA SER A 103 -4.77 0.87 5.38
C SER A 103 -6.23 0.41 5.38
N LEU A 104 -6.92 0.73 4.30
CA LEU A 104 -8.29 0.29 4.06
C LEU A 104 -8.34 -0.94 3.17
N ARG A 105 -9.31 -1.83 3.44
CA ARG A 105 -9.79 -2.82 2.45
C ARG A 105 -10.15 -2.11 1.14
N LEU A 106 -10.06 -2.84 0.03
CA LEU A 106 -10.50 -2.35 -1.27
C LEU A 106 -12.02 -2.36 -1.39
N THR A 107 -12.58 -1.34 -2.03
CA THR A 107 -13.97 -1.36 -2.49
C THR A 107 -14.15 -2.32 -3.67
N GLU A 108 -15.39 -2.65 -4.01
CA GLU A 108 -15.70 -3.44 -5.21
C GLU A 108 -15.22 -2.73 -6.49
N ALA A 109 -15.35 -1.40 -6.55
CA ALA A 109 -14.88 -0.60 -7.67
C ALA A 109 -13.34 -0.62 -7.79
N GLU A 110 -12.63 -0.53 -6.66
CA GLU A 110 -11.17 -0.64 -6.63
C GLU A 110 -10.71 -2.04 -7.09
N ASN A 111 -11.39 -3.10 -6.65
CA ASN A 111 -11.11 -4.48 -7.10
C ASN A 111 -11.32 -4.64 -8.60
N ALA A 112 -12.48 -4.22 -9.11
CA ALA A 112 -12.77 -4.29 -10.54
C ALA A 112 -11.75 -3.50 -11.37
N ARG A 113 -11.32 -2.32 -10.87
CA ARG A 113 -10.32 -1.53 -11.58
C ARG A 113 -8.95 -2.20 -11.61
N ALA A 114 -8.50 -2.76 -10.50
CA ALA A 114 -7.25 -3.52 -10.44
C ALA A 114 -7.28 -4.72 -11.40
N GLU A 115 -8.41 -5.43 -11.50
CA GLU A 115 -8.57 -6.54 -12.44
C GLU A 115 -8.42 -6.09 -13.90
N VAL A 116 -9.11 -5.02 -14.30
CA VAL A 116 -9.00 -4.45 -15.65
C VAL A 116 -7.56 -4.06 -15.96
N LEU A 117 -6.87 -3.41 -15.02
CA LEU A 117 -5.48 -2.98 -15.20
C LEU A 117 -4.53 -4.14 -15.44
N VAL A 118 -4.66 -5.24 -14.70
CA VAL A 118 -3.77 -6.41 -14.90
C VAL A 118 -4.15 -7.20 -16.16
N ARG A 119 -5.43 -7.37 -16.47
CA ARG A 119 -5.87 -8.10 -17.68
C ARG A 119 -5.51 -7.40 -18.98
N THR A 120 -5.38 -6.09 -18.95
CA THR A 120 -5.01 -5.27 -20.12
C THR A 120 -3.54 -4.86 -20.12
N HIS A 121 -2.74 -5.31 -19.16
CA HIS A 121 -1.32 -5.00 -19.11
C HIS A 121 -0.54 -5.85 -20.13
N PRO A 122 0.33 -5.26 -20.99
CA PRO A 122 0.97 -5.98 -22.09
C PRO A 122 1.77 -7.23 -21.69
N GLN A 123 2.38 -7.22 -20.50
CA GLN A 123 3.16 -8.36 -20.02
C GLN A 123 2.32 -9.45 -19.33
N LEU A 124 1.07 -9.15 -18.98
CA LEU A 124 0.19 -10.04 -18.21
C LEU A 124 -0.98 -10.58 -19.02
N ALA A 125 -1.45 -9.82 -20.01
CA ALA A 125 -2.66 -10.10 -20.77
C ALA A 125 -2.65 -11.52 -21.35
N ASP A 126 -1.56 -11.93 -21.99
CA ASP A 126 -1.43 -13.26 -22.58
C ASP A 126 -1.45 -14.40 -21.55
N ILE A 127 -1.07 -14.13 -20.29
CA ILE A 127 -1.11 -15.12 -19.21
C ILE A 127 -2.51 -15.20 -18.61
N LEU A 128 -3.13 -14.03 -18.37
CA LEU A 128 -4.37 -13.88 -17.61
C LEU A 128 -5.64 -14.11 -18.45
N ASN A 129 -5.56 -13.92 -19.76
CA ASN A 129 -6.71 -14.02 -20.67
C ASN A 129 -6.73 -15.33 -21.47
N GLN A 130 -5.84 -16.29 -21.15
CA GLN A 130 -5.92 -17.64 -21.72
C GLN A 130 -7.26 -18.30 -21.34
N PRO A 131 -7.85 -19.09 -22.26
CA PRO A 131 -8.99 -19.94 -21.93
C PRO A 131 -8.66 -20.83 -20.73
N GLY A 132 -9.54 -20.85 -19.73
CA GLY A 132 -9.32 -21.56 -18.47
C GLY A 132 -9.90 -20.82 -17.28
N ASP A 133 -9.73 -21.39 -16.09
CA ASP A 133 -10.26 -20.90 -14.82
C ASP A 133 -9.25 -20.03 -14.06
N THR A 134 -8.71 -19.01 -14.74
CA THR A 134 -7.82 -18.05 -14.08
C THR A 134 -8.59 -17.27 -13.01
N LYS A 135 -8.26 -17.51 -11.75
CA LYS A 135 -8.78 -16.77 -10.59
C LYS A 135 -7.82 -15.63 -10.26
N ILE A 136 -8.38 -14.46 -10.01
CA ILE A 136 -7.64 -13.27 -9.60
C ILE A 136 -8.10 -12.89 -8.19
N TRP A 137 -7.17 -12.88 -7.24
CA TRP A 137 -7.38 -12.33 -5.91
C TRP A 137 -6.70 -10.98 -5.80
N ILE A 138 -7.44 -10.01 -5.28
CA ILE A 138 -7.02 -8.61 -5.23
C ILE A 138 -7.10 -8.17 -3.78
N GLY A 139 -6.02 -7.56 -3.29
CA GLY A 139 -5.93 -7.07 -1.93
C GLY A 139 -5.37 -8.08 -0.94
N GLY A 140 -5.72 -7.92 0.34
CA GLY A 140 -5.09 -8.62 1.46
C GLY A 140 -3.80 -7.96 1.95
N PHE A 141 -3.06 -7.29 1.07
CA PHE A 141 -1.84 -6.54 1.39
C PHE A 141 -1.79 -5.24 0.58
N ILE A 142 -1.54 -4.13 1.27
CA ILE A 142 -1.23 -2.83 0.67
C ILE A 142 0.28 -2.65 0.74
N LEU A 143 0.94 -2.48 -0.41
CA LEU A 143 2.37 -2.22 -0.45
C LEU A 143 2.61 -0.73 -0.16
N ARG A 144 3.41 -0.42 0.86
CA ARG A 144 3.78 0.95 1.19
C ARG A 144 5.16 0.99 1.83
N GLU A 145 6.16 1.31 1.02
CA GLU A 145 7.56 1.33 1.42
C GLU A 145 8.14 2.74 1.19
N PRO A 146 8.79 3.38 2.19
CA PRO A 146 9.29 4.75 2.07
C PRO A 146 10.21 4.99 0.87
N ASP A 147 11.02 4.00 0.52
CA ASP A 147 12.04 4.09 -0.52
C ASP A 147 11.58 3.50 -1.87
N ASP A 148 10.34 3.01 -1.97
CA ASP A 148 9.80 2.52 -3.24
C ASP A 148 9.36 3.69 -4.14
N PRO A 149 9.83 3.76 -5.40
CA PRO A 149 9.55 4.90 -6.28
C PRO A 149 8.07 5.06 -6.64
N TYR A 150 7.28 4.00 -6.54
CA TYR A 150 5.87 3.97 -6.94
C TYR A 150 4.92 3.82 -5.75
N CYS A 151 5.31 2.99 -4.78
CA CYS A 151 4.50 2.58 -3.64
C CYS A 151 4.96 3.21 -2.32
N LYS A 152 5.23 4.51 -2.34
CA LYS A 152 5.59 5.31 -1.16
C LYS A 152 4.37 5.73 -0.32
N PRO A 153 4.56 6.33 0.88
CA PRO A 153 3.46 6.98 1.60
C PRO A 153 2.68 7.93 0.69
N GLY A 154 1.35 7.89 0.80
CA GLY A 154 0.49 8.61 -0.12
C GLY A 154 0.07 7.81 -1.36
N SER A 155 0.45 6.54 -1.50
CA SER A 155 0.02 5.65 -2.59
C SER A 155 -1.07 4.68 -2.17
N ARG A 156 -1.79 4.15 -3.17
CA ARG A 156 -2.77 3.07 -3.06
C ARG A 156 -2.31 1.87 -3.88
N CYS A 157 -1.12 1.35 -3.54
CA CYS A 157 -0.57 0.16 -4.18
C CYS A 157 -1.19 -1.13 -3.62
N VAL A 158 -1.75 -1.96 -4.49
CA VAL A 158 -2.43 -3.20 -4.13
C VAL A 158 -1.74 -4.41 -4.76
N HIS A 159 -1.67 -5.50 -4.00
CA HIS A 159 -1.18 -6.77 -4.52
C HIS A 159 -2.31 -7.52 -5.23
N VAL A 160 -2.03 -7.97 -6.44
CA VAL A 160 -2.89 -8.82 -7.26
C VAL A 160 -2.19 -10.16 -7.46
N ILE A 161 -2.86 -11.24 -7.12
CA ILE A 161 -2.38 -12.61 -7.29
C ILE A 161 -3.32 -13.29 -8.29
N ALA A 162 -2.75 -13.89 -9.33
CA ALA A 162 -3.50 -14.70 -10.29
C ALA A 162 -3.02 -16.14 -10.23
N SER A 163 -3.97 -17.08 -10.20
CA SER A 163 -3.71 -18.52 -10.30
C SER A 163 -4.62 -19.18 -11.32
N LYS A 164 -4.16 -20.31 -11.87
CA LYS A 164 -4.93 -21.27 -12.68
C LYS A 164 -5.29 -22.50 -11.86
N ASP A 165 -5.97 -23.47 -12.50
CA ASP A 165 -6.32 -24.76 -11.91
C ASP A 165 -7.15 -24.57 -10.65
N ASN A 166 -8.25 -23.84 -10.80
CA ASN A 166 -9.20 -23.49 -9.74
C ASN A 166 -8.56 -22.71 -8.57
N GLY A 167 -7.39 -22.11 -8.80
CA GLY A 167 -6.64 -21.32 -7.83
C GLY A 167 -5.39 -22.00 -7.28
N ASP A 168 -5.11 -23.24 -7.67
CA ASP A 168 -4.02 -24.03 -7.07
C ASP A 168 -2.63 -23.66 -7.60
N THR A 169 -2.55 -23.13 -8.84
CA THR A 169 -1.28 -22.83 -9.50
C THR A 169 -1.08 -21.34 -9.70
N PRO A 170 -0.21 -20.65 -8.92
CA PRO A 170 0.06 -19.21 -9.13
C PRO A 170 0.77 -18.98 -10.46
N VAL A 171 0.26 -18.03 -11.25
CA VAL A 171 0.78 -17.67 -12.57
C VAL A 171 1.32 -16.25 -12.64
N ALA A 172 0.81 -15.33 -11.81
CA ALA A 172 1.32 -13.97 -11.75
C ALA A 172 1.07 -13.35 -10.37
N HIS A 173 2.01 -12.52 -9.93
CA HIS A 173 1.89 -11.64 -8.78
C HIS A 173 2.21 -10.24 -9.27
N ALA A 174 1.30 -9.30 -9.11
CA ALA A 174 1.48 -7.94 -9.61
C ALA A 174 1.18 -6.90 -8.53
N ILE A 175 1.84 -5.75 -8.60
CA ILE A 175 1.49 -4.56 -7.82
C ILE A 175 0.85 -3.53 -8.74
N VAL A 176 -0.33 -3.06 -8.36
CA VAL A 176 -1.10 -2.03 -9.06
C VAL A 176 -1.14 -0.77 -8.20
N ASP A 177 -0.70 0.37 -8.74
CA ASP A 177 -0.94 1.68 -8.12
C ASP A 177 -2.27 2.24 -8.62
N LEU A 178 -3.31 2.15 -7.78
CA LEU A 178 -4.65 2.64 -8.13
C LEU A 178 -4.72 4.18 -8.23
N MET A 179 -3.81 4.92 -7.58
CA MET A 179 -3.82 6.38 -7.69
C MET A 179 -3.29 6.88 -9.03
N ARG A 180 -2.26 6.19 -9.54
CA ARG A 180 -1.66 6.47 -10.85
C ARG A 180 -2.21 5.60 -11.96
N ASP A 181 -3.15 4.72 -11.63
CA ASP A 181 -3.94 3.94 -12.57
C ASP A 181 -3.08 3.04 -13.47
N ARG A 182 -2.13 2.33 -12.87
CA ARG A 182 -1.14 1.53 -13.60
C ARG A 182 -0.64 0.32 -12.82
N VAL A 183 -0.21 -0.71 -13.53
CA VAL A 183 0.61 -1.79 -12.96
C VAL A 183 2.03 -1.27 -12.82
N VAL A 184 2.62 -1.37 -11.63
CA VAL A 184 3.98 -0.85 -11.36
C VAL A 184 5.01 -1.98 -11.26
N TYR A 185 4.59 -3.16 -10.81
CA TYR A 185 5.42 -4.36 -10.80
C TYR A 185 4.60 -5.55 -11.33
N PRO A 186 4.71 -5.93 -12.61
CA PRO A 186 3.85 -6.98 -13.19
C PRO A 186 4.20 -8.39 -12.74
N PHE A 187 5.44 -8.63 -12.29
CA PHE A 187 5.92 -9.93 -11.79
C PHE A 187 6.60 -9.76 -10.42
N TYR A 188 5.87 -9.18 -9.48
CA TYR A 188 6.33 -8.95 -8.11
C TYR A 188 6.72 -10.27 -7.43
N HIS A 189 7.92 -10.31 -6.85
CA HIS A 189 8.52 -11.50 -6.20
C HIS A 189 8.78 -12.73 -7.09
N GLN A 190 8.42 -12.73 -8.38
CA GLN A 190 8.97 -13.72 -9.30
C GLN A 190 10.42 -13.33 -9.61
N GLN A 191 11.37 -13.97 -8.93
CA GLN A 191 12.78 -13.83 -9.32
C GLN A 191 12.90 -14.17 -10.81
N ALA A 192 13.51 -13.28 -11.59
CA ALA A 192 13.85 -13.52 -12.98
C ALA A 192 14.80 -14.74 -13.05
N GLY A 193 14.23 -15.93 -13.19
CA GLY A 193 15.00 -17.16 -13.16
C GLY A 193 14.22 -18.42 -12.81
N ASN A 194 13.08 -18.70 -13.46
CA ASN A 194 12.84 -20.05 -13.97
C ASN A 194 11.68 -20.12 -15.00
N PRO A 195 11.91 -19.87 -16.29
CA PRO A 195 10.99 -20.29 -17.34
C PRO A 195 11.30 -21.74 -17.74
N SER A 196 11.17 -22.70 -16.83
CA SER A 196 11.04 -24.10 -17.22
C SER A 196 10.53 -24.96 -16.07
N GLY A 197 9.40 -25.61 -16.30
CA GLY A 197 9.05 -26.79 -15.54
C GLY A 197 10.12 -27.86 -15.73
N LYS A 198 10.81 -28.22 -14.65
CA LYS A 198 11.30 -29.58 -14.47
C LYS A 198 10.87 -30.02 -13.08
N ARG A 199 9.79 -30.81 -13.06
CA ARG A 199 9.40 -31.63 -11.92
C ARG A 199 10.58 -32.56 -11.64
N SER A 200 11.24 -32.39 -10.50
CA SER A 200 12.29 -33.29 -10.05
C SER A 200 11.68 -34.67 -9.85
N GLU A 201 11.85 -35.58 -10.81
CA GLU A 201 11.68 -37.01 -10.58
C GLU A 201 12.70 -37.43 -9.53
N LYS A 202 12.20 -37.76 -8.35
CA LYS A 202 13.00 -38.36 -7.28
C LYS A 202 13.03 -39.86 -7.54
N SER A 203 14.09 -40.33 -8.19
CA SER A 203 14.47 -41.74 -8.22
C SER A 203 15.43 -42.00 -7.06
N SER A 204 14.96 -42.76 -6.07
CA SER A 204 15.68 -43.77 -5.26
C SER A 204 14.79 -44.18 -4.09
#